data_AF-A0A8T3WNJ0-F1
#
_entry.id   AF-A0A8T3WNJ0-F1
#
_cell.length_a   1.000
_cell.length_b   1.000
_cell.length_c   1.000
_cell.angle_alpha   90.00
_cell.angle_beta   90.00
_cell.angle_gamma   90.00
#
_symmetry.space_group_name_H-M   'P 1'
#
loop_
_entity.id
_entity.type
_entity.pdbx_description
1 polymer ?
#
loop_
_entity_poly.entity_id
_entity_poly.type
_entity_poly.pdbx_seq_one_letter_code
_entity_poly.pdbx_strand_id
1 'polypeptide(L)' 'MKRKKRAEKSIESLMERIKEHVIKLDDAKKEKEIERAEYYEKELEVLKNNLEKKKRIFEK' A
#
# COMPACT_ATOMS: atom_id res chain seq x y z
N MET A 1 9.71 8.37 22.51
CA MET A 1 8.52 7.50 22.70
C MET A 1 8.61 6.25 21.82
N LYS A 2 8.62 5.04 22.40
CA LYS A 2 8.67 3.77 21.64
C LYS A 2 7.44 3.55 20.72
N ARG A 3 6.28 4.09 21.09
CA ARG A 3 5.01 3.98 20.31
C ARG A 3 5.06 4.76 18.99
N LYS A 4 5.60 5.99 18.99
CA LYS A 4 5.73 6.83 17.79
C LYS A 4 6.63 6.18 16.73
N LYS A 5 7.81 5.70 17.14
CA LYS A 5 8.74 4.96 16.25
C LYS A 5 8.13 3.67 15.67
N ARG A 6 7.27 2.97 16.44
CA ARG A 6 6.56 1.78 15.94
C ARG A 6 5.51 2.14 14.89
N ALA A 7 4.80 3.25 15.09
CA ALA A 7 3.83 3.75 14.11
C ALA A 7 4.51 4.20 12.81
N GLU A 8 5.64 4.91 12.91
CA GLU A 8 6.48 5.30 11.75
C GLU A 8 6.88 4.07 10.92
N LYS A 9 7.46 3.04 11.56
CA LYS A 9 7.82 1.78 10.88
C LYS A 9 6.62 1.07 10.23
N SER A 10 5.45 1.13 10.87
CA SER A 10 4.24 0.53 10.30
C SER A 10 3.74 1.30 9.08
N ILE A 11 3.90 2.62 9.04
CA ILE A 11 3.55 3.46 7.89
C ILE A 11 4.54 3.21 6.76
N GLU A 12 5.84 3.15 7.07
CA GLU A 12 6.91 2.86 6.12
C GLU A 12 6.71 1.51 5.43
N SER A 13 6.47 0.45 6.21
CA SER A 13 6.20 -0.89 5.67
C SER A 13 4.95 -0.93 4.77
N LEU A 14 3.91 -0.15 5.09
CA LEU A 14 2.75 -0.03 4.21
C LEU A 14 3.06 0.69 2.91
N MET A 15 3.91 1.72 2.96
CA MET A 15 4.36 2.43 1.75
C MET A 15 5.19 1.53 0.84
N GLU A 16 6.08 0.71 1.40
CA GLU A 16 6.83 -0.28 0.63
C GLU A 16 5.90 -1.29 -0.05
N ARG A 17 4.94 -1.83 0.69
CA ARG A 17 3.97 -2.78 0.14
C ARG A 17 3.13 -2.16 -0.99
N ILE A 18 2.73 -0.89 -0.86
CA ILE A 18 2.07 -0.16 -1.94
C ILE A 18 2.98 -0.05 -3.17
N LYS A 19 4.25 0.31 -3.01
CA LYS A 19 5.19 0.40 -4.13
C LYS A 19 5.33 -0.94 -4.85
N GLU A 20 5.46 -2.04 -4.11
CA GLU A 20 5.52 -3.39 -4.71
C GLU A 20 4.26 -3.73 -5.51
N HIS A 21 3.07 -3.40 -5.00
CA HIS A 21 1.82 -3.69 -5.70
C HIS A 21 1.63 -2.80 -6.94
N VAL A 22 2.15 -1.56 -6.93
CA VAL A 22 2.18 -0.70 -8.11
C VAL A 22 3.04 -1.32 -9.22
N ILE A 23 4.23 -1.84 -8.86
CA ILE A 23 5.11 -2.51 -9.83
C ILE A 23 4.42 -3.74 -10.41
N LYS A 24 3.87 -4.59 -9.55
CA LYS A 24 3.17 -5.81 -9.98
C LYS A 24 1.92 -5.53 -10.82
N LEU A 25 1.23 -4.43 -10.56
CA LEU A 25 0.12 -3.96 -11.39
C LEU A 25 0.60 -3.56 -12.78
N ASP A 26 1.69 -2.79 -12.86
CA ASP A 26 2.28 -2.37 -14.13
C ASP A 26 2.75 -3.58 -14.95
N ASP A 27 3.40 -4.55 -14.31
CA ASP A 27 3.80 -5.80 -14.94
C ASP A 27 2.59 -6.60 -15.45
N ALA A 28 1.54 -6.77 -14.64
CA ALA A 28 0.31 -7.45 -15.06
C ALA A 28 -0.38 -6.74 -16.25
N LYS A 29 -0.35 -5.40 -16.28
CA LYS A 29 -0.89 -4.62 -17.40
C LYS A 29 -0.05 -4.81 -18.68
N LYS A 30 1.27 -4.87 -18.56
CA LYS A 30 2.19 -5.15 -19.69
C LYS A 30 1.98 -6.56 -20.23
N GLU A 31 1.79 -7.54 -19.36
CA GLU A 31 1.51 -8.95 -19.70
C GLU A 31 0.07 -9.17 -20.18
N LYS A 32 -0.79 -8.14 -20.13
CA LYS A 32 -2.23 -8.19 -20.46
C LYS A 32 -3.00 -9.21 -19.61
N GLU A 33 -2.54 -9.46 -18.39
CA GLU A 33 -3.21 -10.32 -17.41
C GLU A 33 -4.31 -9.52 -16.68
N ILE A 34 -5.49 -9.46 -17.29
CA ILE A 34 -6.62 -8.63 -16.82
C ILE A 34 -6.99 -8.93 -15.36
N GLU A 35 -7.22 -10.21 -15.04
CA GLU A 35 -7.63 -10.62 -13.68
C GLU A 35 -6.59 -10.26 -12.62
N ARG A 36 -5.31 -10.41 -12.97
CA ARG A 36 -4.20 -10.09 -12.06
C ARG A 36 -4.03 -8.58 -11.89
N ALA A 37 -4.24 -7.80 -12.95
CA ALA A 37 -4.27 -6.34 -12.86
C ALA A 37 -5.44 -5.88 -11.96
N GLU A 38 -6.65 -6.40 -12.14
CA GLU A 38 -7.80 -6.08 -11.29
C GLU A 38 -7.56 -6.44 -9.82
N TYR A 39 -6.92 -7.59 -9.57
CA TYR A 39 -6.52 -7.99 -8.22
C TYR A 39 -5.60 -6.94 -7.57
N TYR A 40 -4.54 -6.52 -8.26
CA TYR A 40 -3.62 -5.53 -7.71
C TYR A 40 -4.24 -4.13 -7.58
N GLU A 41 -5.19 -3.76 -8.44
CA GLU A 41 -5.94 -2.50 -8.30
C GLU A 41 -6.77 -2.48 -7.02
N LYS A 42 -7.52 -3.56 -6.75
CA LYS A 42 -8.30 -3.70 -5.50
C LYS A 42 -7.41 -3.70 -4.27
N GLU A 43 -6.30 -4.44 -4.29
CA GLU A 43 -5.34 -4.46 -3.18
C GLU A 43 -4.73 -3.08 -2.93
N LEU A 44 -4.38 -2.34 -4.00
CA LEU A 44 -3.84 -0.98 -3.88
C LEU A 44 -4.83 -0.01 -3.26
N GLU A 45 -6.11 -0.11 -3.59
CA GLU A 45 -7.17 0.70 -2.97
C GLU A 45 -7.23 0.46 -1.45
N VAL A 46 -7.26 -0.81 -1.04
CA VAL A 46 -7.27 -1.21 0.38
C VAL A 46 -6.03 -0.70 1.11
N LEU A 47 -4.85 -0.88 0.52
CA LEU A 47 -3.59 -0.44 1.12
C LEU A 47 -3.50 1.09 1.25
N LYS A 48 -3.94 1.85 0.24
CA LYS A 48 -3.98 3.32 0.30
C LYS A 48 -4.94 3.81 1.38
N ASN A 49 -6.13 3.23 1.47
CA ASN A 49 -7.09 3.54 2.52
C ASN A 49 -6.53 3.26 3.92
N ASN A 50 -5.81 2.15 4.09
CA ASN A 50 -5.14 1.81 5.35
C ASN A 50 -4.00 2.78 5.69
N LEU A 51 -3.23 3.21 4.70
CA LEU A 51 -2.18 4.21 4.87
C LEU A 51 -2.76 5.55 5.32
N GLU A 52 -3.85 6.01 4.68
CA GLU A 52 -4.50 7.27 5.05
C GLU A 52 -5.04 7.23 6.48
N LYS A 53 -5.74 6.15 6.86
CA LYS A 53 -6.23 5.96 8.24
C LYS A 53 -5.09 6.02 9.26
N LYS A 54 -3.96 5.36 8.97
CA LYS A 54 -2.79 5.37 9.88
C LYS A 54 -2.11 6.73 9.96
N LYS A 55 -1.98 7.46 8.84
CA LYS A 55 -1.45 8.83 8.84
C LYS A 55 -2.33 9.76 9.68
N ARG A 56 -3.65 9.70 9.50
CA ARG A 56 -4.60 10.51 10.29
C ARG A 56 -4.53 10.23 11.79
N ILE A 57 -4.31 8.98 12.19
CA ILE A 57 -4.12 8.61 13.61
C ILE A 57 -2.76 9.09 14.12
N PHE A 58 -1.73 9.09 13.28
CA PHE A 58 -0.37 9.49 13.67
C PHE A 58 -0.21 11.01 13.81
N GLU A 59 -0.96 11.78 13.01
CA GLU A 59 -0.95 13.26 13.02
C GLU A 59 -1.85 13.87 14.11
N LYS A 60 -2.77 13.09 14.69
CA LYS A 60 -3.58 13.46 15.86
C LYS A 60 -2.83 13.20 17.16
#